data_AF-A0A952S606-F1
#
_entry.id   AF-A0A952S606-F1
#
_cell.length_a   1.000
_cell.length_b   1.000
_cell.length_c   1.000
_cell.angle_alpha   90.00
_cell.angle_beta   90.00
_cell.angle_gamma   90.00
#
_symmetry.space_group_name_H-M   'P 1'
#
loop_
_entity.id
_entity.type
_entity.pdbx_description
1 polymer ?
#
loop_
_entity_poly.entity_id
_entity_poly.type
_entity_poly.pdbx_seq_one_letter_code
_entity_poly.pdbx_strand_id
1 'polypeptide(L)'
;MLRNKNLDEFPWFHLFLEELAEVRYKSKIWEPFLEWSCLSDTEAYKAVSYGTFPLVNVKANLFGDAHDYGHFMPHRPDDIWIRRDSVQTYEKTSDPAIEWKTGKYLEMLILHEMVHWGRHHSGVGDDFYVGEADSGRMFAQAAYNDPYNPHLG
;
A
#
# COMPACT_ATOMS: atom_id res chain seq x y z
N MET A 1 16.73 -4.89 11.10
CA MET A 1 15.83 -4.82 9.94
C MET A 1 15.42 -6.24 9.59
N LEU A 2 14.13 -6.54 9.58
CA LEU A 2 13.62 -7.86 9.17
C LEU A 2 13.73 -7.96 7.64
N ARG A 3 14.59 -8.84 7.12
CA ARG A 3 14.71 -9.05 5.67
C ARG A 3 13.57 -9.94 5.20
N ASN A 4 12.67 -9.41 4.39
CA ASN A 4 11.64 -10.21 3.74
C ASN A 4 12.24 -10.99 2.56
N LYS A 5 12.58 -12.27 2.79
CA LYS A 5 13.16 -13.17 1.76
C LYS A 5 12.26 -13.37 0.54
N ASN A 6 10.97 -13.07 0.66
CA ASN A 6 10.02 -13.14 -0.46
C ASN A 6 10.22 -12.03 -1.50
N LEU A 7 11.14 -11.09 -1.27
CA LEU A 7 11.45 -9.97 -2.16
C LEU A 7 12.77 -10.16 -2.92
N ASP A 8 13.53 -11.24 -2.68
CA ASP A 8 14.85 -11.44 -3.32
C ASP A 8 14.76 -11.51 -4.86
N GLU A 9 13.57 -11.82 -5.41
CA GLU A 9 13.28 -11.84 -6.84
C GLU A 9 12.78 -10.50 -7.41
N PHE A 10 12.53 -9.50 -6.56
CA PHE A 10 12.02 -8.17 -6.93
C PHE A 10 12.93 -7.05 -6.37
N PRO A 11 14.17 -6.91 -6.86
CA PRO A 11 15.12 -5.91 -6.37
C PRO A 11 14.64 -4.45 -6.50
N TRP A 12 13.95 -4.07 -7.56
CA TRP A 12 13.41 -2.71 -7.73
C TRP A 12 12.26 -2.46 -6.77
N PHE A 13 11.35 -3.42 -6.62
CA PHE A 13 10.31 -3.31 -5.61
C PHE A 13 10.87 -3.25 -4.18
N HIS A 14 11.99 -3.91 -3.91
CA HIS A 14 12.68 -3.78 -2.63
C HIS A 14 13.14 -2.34 -2.37
N LEU A 15 13.82 -1.72 -3.34
CA LEU A 15 14.25 -0.33 -3.26
C LEU A 15 13.06 0.63 -3.13
N PHE A 16 11.99 0.36 -3.88
CA PHE A 16 10.74 1.11 -3.78
C PHE A 16 10.19 1.12 -2.34
N LEU A 17 10.22 -0.02 -1.63
CA LEU A 17 9.78 -0.09 -0.25
C LEU A 17 10.71 0.64 0.73
N GLU A 18 12.02 0.65 0.47
CA GLU A 18 12.98 1.43 1.26
C GLU A 18 12.71 2.94 1.16
N GLU A 19 12.29 3.39 -0.02
CA GLU A 19 11.95 4.79 -0.31
C GLU A 19 10.50 5.16 0.05
N LEU A 20 9.64 4.19 0.37
CA LEU A 20 8.22 4.44 0.65
C LEU A 20 8.01 5.49 1.75
N ALA A 21 8.88 5.52 2.76
CA ALA A 21 8.80 6.47 3.85
C ALA A 21 8.97 7.94 3.43
N GLU A 22 9.45 8.21 2.22
CA GLU A 22 9.54 9.56 1.66
C GLU A 22 8.17 10.20 1.39
N VAL A 23 7.09 9.42 1.36
CA VAL A 23 5.72 9.96 1.24
C VAL A 23 5.38 10.95 2.35
N ARG A 24 6.06 10.88 3.50
CA ARG A 24 5.93 11.86 4.59
C ARG A 24 6.28 13.29 4.19
N TYR A 25 7.11 13.47 3.16
CA TYR A 25 7.49 14.78 2.65
C TYR A 25 6.54 15.28 1.55
N LYS A 26 5.55 14.47 1.16
CA LYS A 26 4.55 14.79 0.15
C LYS A 26 3.23 15.09 0.88
N SER A 27 3.02 16.34 1.31
CA SER A 27 1.84 16.71 2.13
C SER A 27 0.50 16.25 1.54
N LYS A 28 0.35 16.34 0.20
CA LYS A 28 -0.83 15.84 -0.53
C LYS A 28 -1.15 14.36 -0.24
N ILE A 29 -0.15 13.54 0.08
CA ILE A 29 -0.31 12.11 0.42
C ILE A 29 -0.29 11.92 1.93
N TRP A 30 0.65 12.55 2.63
CA TRP A 30 0.86 12.34 4.06
C TRP A 30 -0.31 12.79 4.92
N GLU A 31 -0.87 13.97 4.65
CA GLU A 31 -1.98 14.49 5.45
C GLU A 31 -3.23 13.58 5.35
N PRO A 32 -3.70 13.18 4.15
CA PRO A 32 -4.75 12.18 4.05
C PRO A 32 -4.37 10.83 4.66
N PHE A 33 -3.13 10.38 4.52
CA PHE A 33 -2.70 9.11 5.11
C PHE A 33 -2.87 9.13 6.63
N LEU A 34 -2.45 10.19 7.31
CA LEU A 34 -2.64 10.36 8.76
C LEU A 34 -4.12 10.42 9.14
N GLU A 35 -4.91 11.20 8.40
CA GLU A 35 -6.34 11.37 8.66
C GLU A 35 -7.07 10.01 8.60
N TRP A 36 -6.90 9.27 7.51
CA TRP A 36 -7.68 8.06 7.26
C TRP A 36 -7.14 6.83 8.01
N SER A 37 -5.81 6.71 8.19
CA SER A 37 -5.22 5.63 8.99
C SER A 37 -5.46 5.80 10.48
N CYS A 38 -5.78 7.01 10.95
CA CYS A 38 -5.92 7.33 12.38
C CYS A 38 -4.66 7.02 13.21
N LEU A 39 -3.49 6.99 12.57
CA LEU A 39 -2.20 6.85 13.24
C LEU A 39 -1.67 8.21 13.69
N SER A 40 -0.88 8.24 14.76
CA SER A 40 -0.03 9.41 15.02
C SER A 40 1.06 9.52 13.95
N ASP A 41 1.64 10.72 13.76
CA ASP A 41 2.73 10.94 12.81
C ASP A 41 3.91 9.96 13.01
N THR A 42 4.24 9.66 14.27
CA THR A 42 5.32 8.72 14.59
C THR A 42 4.95 7.26 14.26
N GLU A 43 3.72 6.84 14.50
CA GLU A 43 3.25 5.49 14.16
C GLU A 43 3.13 5.32 12.66
N ALA A 44 2.58 6.32 11.97
CA ALA A 44 2.51 6.37 10.51
C ALA A 44 3.90 6.28 9.89
N TYR A 45 4.87 7.06 10.38
CA TYR A 45 6.24 7.02 9.85
C TYR A 45 6.88 5.64 10.05
N LYS A 46 6.64 4.99 11.20
CA LYS A 46 7.06 3.61 11.41
C LYS A 46 6.35 2.65 10.46
N ALA A 47 5.05 2.79 10.24
CA ALA A 47 4.30 1.88 9.37
C ALA A 47 4.80 1.88 7.92
N VAL A 48 5.14 3.06 7.39
CA VAL A 48 5.67 3.21 6.02
C VAL A 48 7.19 2.99 5.91
N SER A 49 7.89 2.82 7.03
CA SER A 49 9.33 2.54 7.02
C SER A 49 9.59 1.08 6.68
N TYR A 50 10.61 0.81 5.86
CA TYR A 50 10.94 -0.57 5.50
C TYR A 50 11.47 -1.38 6.70
N GLY A 51 10.97 -2.62 6.83
CA GLY A 51 11.40 -3.56 7.86
C GLY A 51 10.77 -3.34 9.24
N THR A 52 9.74 -2.50 9.33
CA THR A 52 8.84 -2.32 10.46
C THR A 52 7.45 -2.85 10.11
N PHE A 53 6.59 -3.04 11.12
CA PHE A 53 5.23 -3.54 10.88
C PHE A 53 4.31 -2.43 10.38
N PRO A 54 3.37 -2.75 9.48
CA PRO A 54 3.14 -4.08 8.87
C PRO A 54 4.17 -4.42 7.79
N LEU A 55 4.49 -5.70 7.61
CA LEU A 55 5.37 -6.17 6.54
C LEU A 55 4.62 -6.29 5.22
N VAL A 56 5.14 -5.66 4.16
CA VAL A 56 4.63 -5.84 2.79
C VAL A 56 5.14 -7.16 2.22
N ASN A 57 4.21 -8.02 1.81
CA ASN A 57 4.47 -9.34 1.25
C ASN A 57 3.87 -9.49 -0.14
N VAL A 58 4.60 -10.15 -1.04
CA VAL A 58 4.11 -10.45 -2.38
C VAL A 58 3.43 -11.83 -2.40
N LYS A 59 2.20 -11.90 -2.93
CA LYS A 59 1.42 -13.15 -3.05
C LYS A 59 1.04 -13.41 -4.50
N ALA A 60 1.08 -14.69 -4.91
CA ALA A 60 0.71 -15.08 -6.27
C ALA A 60 -0.75 -14.74 -6.59
N ASN A 61 -1.67 -15.04 -5.66
CA ASN A 61 -3.09 -14.72 -5.75
C ASN A 61 -3.59 -14.20 -4.39
N LEU A 62 -4.59 -13.33 -4.42
CA LEU A 62 -5.33 -12.86 -3.25
C LEU A 62 -6.75 -13.47 -3.30
N PHE A 63 -7.16 -14.16 -2.23
CA PHE A 63 -8.50 -14.72 -1.90
C PHE A 63 -9.45 -15.26 -2.98
N GLY A 64 -9.01 -15.47 -4.22
CA GLY A 64 -9.82 -15.97 -5.33
C GLY A 64 -10.58 -14.91 -6.12
N ASP A 65 -10.47 -13.62 -5.78
CA ASP A 65 -11.01 -12.52 -6.61
C ASP A 65 -9.93 -12.02 -7.58
N ALA A 66 -10.28 -11.94 -8.87
CA ALA A 66 -9.39 -11.45 -9.92
C ALA A 66 -9.13 -9.94 -9.83
N HIS A 67 -9.91 -9.21 -9.04
CA HIS A 67 -9.85 -7.75 -8.94
C HIS A 67 -9.12 -7.22 -7.70
N ASP A 68 -8.72 -8.10 -6.77
CA ASP A 68 -7.94 -7.70 -5.61
C ASP A 68 -6.45 -7.65 -5.96
N TYR A 69 -5.85 -6.46 -5.78
CA TYR A 69 -4.43 -6.20 -6.03
C TYR A 69 -3.65 -5.99 -4.73
N GLY A 70 -4.33 -5.57 -3.66
CA GLY A 70 -3.82 -5.38 -2.31
C GLY A 70 -4.79 -5.99 -1.30
N HIS A 71 -4.29 -6.35 -0.12
CA HIS A 71 -5.14 -6.81 0.96
C HIS A 71 -4.46 -6.70 2.34
N PHE A 72 -5.19 -6.17 3.32
CA PHE A 72 -4.90 -6.27 4.75
C PHE A 72 -5.91 -7.19 5.46
N MET A 73 -5.41 -8.06 6.37
CA MET A 73 -6.26 -8.90 7.22
C MET A 73 -6.09 -8.57 8.70
N PRO A 74 -7.18 -8.18 9.38
CA PRO A 74 -7.19 -7.95 10.83
C PRO A 74 -6.66 -9.11 11.67
N HIS A 75 -6.94 -10.36 11.25
CA HIS A 75 -6.53 -11.56 11.98
C HIS A 75 -5.08 -12.00 11.67
N ARG A 76 -4.40 -11.29 10.76
CA ARG A 76 -2.96 -11.43 10.47
C ARG A 76 -2.34 -10.02 10.36
N PRO A 77 -2.33 -9.26 11.48
CA PRO A 77 -2.11 -7.82 11.44
C PRO A 77 -0.66 -7.44 11.09
N ASP A 78 0.24 -8.42 11.11
CA ASP A 78 1.66 -8.21 10.83
C ASP A 78 1.96 -8.10 9.32
N ASP A 79 1.00 -8.42 8.45
CA ASP A 79 1.21 -8.50 7.00
C ASP A 79 0.22 -7.64 6.20
N ILE A 80 0.75 -6.96 5.19
CA ILE A 80 -0.01 -6.46 4.03
C ILE A 80 0.39 -7.29 2.82
N TRP A 81 -0.59 -7.70 2.02
CA TRP A 81 -0.35 -8.52 0.84
C TRP A 81 -0.57 -7.72 -0.43
N ILE A 82 0.39 -7.79 -1.36
CA ILE A 82 0.29 -7.20 -2.69
C ILE A 82 0.38 -8.32 -3.72
N ARG A 83 -0.44 -8.23 -4.77
CA ARG A 83 -0.47 -9.24 -5.82
C ARG A 83 0.80 -9.19 -6.66
N ARG A 84 1.31 -10.37 -6.99
CA ARG A 84 2.59 -10.58 -7.66
C ARG A 84 2.66 -9.93 -9.03
N ASP A 85 1.58 -9.94 -9.80
CA ASP A 85 1.55 -9.39 -11.15
C ASP A 85 1.72 -7.86 -11.18
N SER A 86 1.17 -7.12 -10.20
CA SER A 86 1.42 -5.69 -10.02
C SER A 86 2.91 -5.40 -9.81
N VAL A 87 3.54 -6.18 -8.94
CA VAL A 87 4.98 -6.07 -8.66
C VAL A 87 5.80 -6.46 -9.89
N GLN A 88 5.46 -7.56 -10.56
CA GLN A 88 6.14 -8.00 -11.78
C GLN A 88 6.05 -6.98 -12.92
N THR A 89 4.96 -6.22 -12.99
CA THR A 89 4.78 -5.17 -14.00
C THR A 89 5.72 -4.01 -13.72
N TYR A 90 5.82 -3.59 -12.46
CA TYR A 90 6.80 -2.58 -12.03
C TYR A 90 8.23 -3.03 -12.33
N GLU A 91 8.57 -4.27 -11.96
CA GLU A 91 9.90 -4.83 -12.09
C GLU A 91 10.43 -4.91 -13.53
N LYS A 92 9.52 -5.05 -14.51
CA LYS A 92 9.86 -5.26 -15.93
C LYS A 92 9.83 -3.98 -16.75
N THR A 93 9.41 -2.87 -16.17
CA THR A 93 9.23 -1.65 -16.95
C THR A 93 10.56 -0.94 -17.16
N SER A 94 10.86 -0.63 -18.43
CA SER A 94 12.05 0.16 -18.82
C SER A 94 11.69 1.54 -19.39
N ASP A 95 10.39 1.83 -19.55
CA ASP A 95 9.90 3.15 -19.97
C ASP A 95 9.62 3.99 -18.71
N PRO A 96 10.34 5.11 -18.51
CA PRO A 96 10.21 5.94 -17.31
C PRO A 96 8.78 6.45 -17.06
N ALA A 97 7.98 6.68 -18.11
CA ALA A 97 6.62 7.18 -17.96
C ALA A 97 5.67 6.08 -17.46
N ILE A 98 5.83 4.85 -17.96
CA ILE A 98 5.07 3.68 -17.48
C ILE A 98 5.55 3.33 -16.07
N GLU A 99 6.86 3.35 -15.83
CA GLU A 99 7.47 3.06 -14.53
C GLU A 99 6.92 4.00 -13.46
N TRP A 100 6.86 5.30 -13.77
CA TRP A 100 6.26 6.29 -12.89
C TRP A 100 4.78 6.00 -12.59
N LYS A 101 3.97 5.65 -13.61
CA LYS A 101 2.55 5.32 -13.41
C LYS A 101 2.37 4.07 -12.56
N THR A 102 3.11 2.99 -12.87
CA THR A 102 3.03 1.73 -12.13
C THR A 102 3.56 1.88 -10.70
N GLY A 103 4.65 2.63 -10.52
CA GLY A 103 5.17 2.96 -9.19
C GLY A 103 4.19 3.80 -8.38
N LYS A 104 3.51 4.78 -9.00
CA LYS A 104 2.45 5.56 -8.33
C LYS A 104 1.25 4.71 -7.94
N TYR A 105 0.85 3.77 -8.80
CA TYR A 105 -0.20 2.83 -8.47
C TYR A 105 0.19 1.91 -7.30
N LEU A 106 1.41 1.37 -7.29
CA LEU A 106 1.90 0.58 -6.17
C LEU A 106 2.00 1.39 -4.86
N GLU A 107 2.46 2.65 -4.92
CA GLU A 107 2.51 3.57 -3.76
C GLU A 107 1.11 3.73 -3.16
N MET A 108 0.13 4.06 -4.00
CA MET A 108 -1.27 4.21 -3.60
C MET A 108 -1.84 2.91 -3.02
N LEU A 109 -1.59 1.77 -3.66
CA LEU A 109 -2.12 0.47 -3.24
C LEU A 109 -1.57 0.02 -1.89
N ILE A 110 -0.26 0.15 -1.68
CA ILE A 110 0.36 -0.20 -0.39
C ILE A 110 -0.16 0.71 0.71
N LEU A 111 -0.23 2.02 0.47
CA LEU A 111 -0.74 2.97 1.45
C LEU A 111 -2.23 2.76 1.75
N HIS A 112 -3.03 2.35 0.76
CA HIS A 112 -4.43 1.96 0.94
C HIS A 112 -4.55 0.83 1.97
N GLU A 113 -3.78 -0.24 1.81
CA GLU A 113 -3.80 -1.34 2.79
C GLU A 113 -3.22 -0.94 4.15
N MET A 114 -2.24 -0.02 4.17
CA MET A 114 -1.70 0.54 5.42
C MET A 114 -2.71 1.41 6.15
N VAL A 115 -3.65 2.05 5.45
CA VAL A 115 -4.76 2.77 6.08
C VAL A 115 -5.66 1.80 6.85
N HIS A 116 -6.04 0.68 6.23
CA HIS A 116 -6.81 -0.37 6.91
C HIS A 116 -6.06 -0.92 8.12
N TRP A 117 -4.76 -1.20 7.96
CA TRP A 117 -3.89 -1.61 9.07
C TRP A 117 -3.85 -0.56 10.19
N GLY A 118 -3.71 0.72 9.84
CA GLY A 118 -3.58 1.80 10.80
C GLY A 118 -4.82 1.94 11.69
N ARG A 119 -6.01 1.86 11.09
CA ARG A 119 -7.27 1.92 11.82
C ARG A 119 -7.46 0.74 12.76
N HIS A 120 -7.08 -0.44 12.29
CA HIS A 120 -7.03 -1.65 13.09
C HIS A 120 -6.08 -1.47 14.29
N HIS A 121 -4.87 -1.01 14.03
CA HIS A 121 -3.83 -0.76 15.03
C HIS A 121 -4.26 0.25 16.09
N SER A 122 -4.91 1.34 15.67
CA SER A 122 -5.44 2.40 16.54
C SER A 122 -6.72 2.01 17.28
N GLY A 123 -7.28 0.82 17.04
CA GLY A 123 -8.49 0.33 17.70
C GLY A 123 -9.78 1.08 17.29
N VAL A 124 -9.73 1.85 16.19
CA VAL A 124 -10.90 2.56 15.63
C VAL A 124 -11.87 1.58 14.97
N GLY A 125 -11.37 0.41 14.59
CA GLY A 125 -12.15 -0.66 13.99
C GLY A 125 -11.99 -0.71 12.47
N ASP A 126 -12.29 -1.89 11.94
CA ASP A 126 -12.15 -2.21 10.54
C ASP A 126 -13.42 -1.79 9.78
N ASP A 127 -13.31 -0.90 8.78
CA ASP A 127 -14.47 -0.33 8.07
C ASP A 127 -14.71 -0.92 6.68
N PHE A 128 -14.34 -2.18 6.49
CA PHE A 128 -14.37 -2.86 5.19
C PHE A 128 -15.74 -2.93 4.49
N TYR A 129 -16.87 -2.73 5.18
CA TYR A 129 -18.17 -3.19 4.63
C TYR A 129 -19.43 -2.40 5.01
N VAL A 130 -19.44 -1.06 4.99
CA VAL A 130 -20.74 -0.35 5.02
C VAL A 130 -20.81 0.83 4.06
N GLY A 131 -21.37 0.60 2.86
CA GLY A 131 -22.08 1.64 2.11
C GLY A 131 -21.29 2.55 1.15
N GLU A 132 -20.28 2.01 0.45
CA GLU A 132 -19.63 2.58 -0.76
C GLU A 132 -18.28 3.30 -0.64
N ALA A 133 -17.71 3.53 0.54
CA ALA A 133 -16.31 3.95 0.63
C ALA A 133 -15.63 3.46 1.93
N ASP A 134 -14.79 2.43 1.82
CA ASP A 134 -13.86 2.08 2.88
C ASP A 134 -12.79 3.18 3.06
N SER A 135 -12.18 3.25 4.24
CA SER A 135 -11.18 4.27 4.57
C SER A 135 -9.99 4.32 3.59
N GLY A 136 -9.56 3.17 3.07
CA GLY A 136 -8.52 3.09 2.06
C GLY A 136 -8.93 3.77 0.75
N ARG A 137 -10.19 3.63 0.32
CA ARG A 137 -10.72 4.35 -0.85
C ARG A 137 -10.81 5.85 -0.60
N MET A 138 -11.27 6.26 0.59
CA MET A 138 -11.34 7.67 0.97
C MET A 138 -9.95 8.32 0.94
N PHE A 139 -8.94 7.61 1.46
CA PHE A 139 -7.54 8.00 1.33
C PHE A 139 -7.10 8.12 -0.14
N ALA A 140 -7.34 7.08 -0.95
CA ALA A 140 -6.90 7.07 -2.35
C ALA A 140 -7.52 8.23 -3.16
N GLN A 141 -8.80 8.52 -2.92
CA GLN A 141 -9.50 9.65 -3.52
C GLN A 141 -8.88 10.99 -3.08
N ALA A 142 -8.60 11.18 -1.79
CA ALA A 142 -8.04 12.42 -1.26
C ALA A 142 -6.58 12.66 -1.71
N ALA A 143 -5.74 11.63 -1.67
CA ALA A 143 -4.31 11.74 -1.96
C ALA A 143 -3.99 11.67 -3.47
N TYR A 144 -4.73 10.85 -4.23
CA TYR A 144 -4.41 10.54 -5.62
C TYR A 144 -5.50 10.96 -6.62
N ASN A 145 -6.66 11.46 -6.18
CA ASN A 145 -7.83 11.80 -7.01
C ASN A 145 -8.49 10.60 -7.72
N ASP A 146 -8.16 9.37 -7.33
CA ASP A 146 -8.62 8.09 -7.92
C ASP A 146 -8.66 7.96 -9.48
N PRO A 147 -7.59 8.27 -10.24
CA PRO A 147 -7.53 7.98 -11.69
C PRO A 147 -6.61 6.80 -12.08
N TYR A 148 -6.06 6.03 -11.13
CA TYR A 148 -4.88 5.19 -11.39
C TYR A 148 -5.13 3.67 -11.46
N ASN A 149 -6.37 3.21 -11.56
CA ASN A 149 -6.63 1.80 -11.90
C ASN A 149 -6.14 1.52 -13.35
N PRO A 150 -5.12 0.67 -13.56
CA PRO A 150 -4.59 0.38 -14.90
C PRO A 150 -5.60 -0.34 -15.81
N HIS A 151 -6.76 -0.76 -15.29
CA HIS A 151 -7.85 -1.36 -16.06
C HIS A 151 -8.94 -0.36 -16.52
N LEU A 152 -8.77 0.94 -16.23
CA LEU A 152 -9.70 1.99 -16.66
C LEU A 152 -9.13 2.91 -17.76
N GLY A 153 -8.04 2.50 -18.41
CA GLY A 153 -7.42 3.18 -19.56
C GLY A 153 -7.66 2.45 -20.88
#